data_AF-A0A3E0PWF0-F1
#
_entry.id   AF-A0A3E0PWF0-F1
#
_cell.length_a   1.000
_cell.length_b   1.000
_cell.length_c   1.000
_cell.angle_alpha   90.00
_cell.angle_beta   90.00
_cell.angle_gamma   90.00
#
_symmetry.space_group_name_H-M   'P 1'
#
loop_
_entity.id
_entity.type
_entity.pdbx_description
1 polymer ?
#
loop_
_entity_poly.entity_id
_entity_poly.type
_entity_poly.pdbx_seq_one_letter_code
_entity_poly.pdbx_strand_id
1 'polypeptide(L)'
;MSGAFKPGAGSRRSEAGHSINSSQMTTPQMRNSRVWSRHKRAWRSFLAAGTWVIVLGGHSVAAADEELQKFEFLQIRMGIPVSIQLYAAGEEVANTAAKAAYERIRAIDRMMSDYDPDSELMQLCRNARPGVPHPVSAELAYVLARARDLSERTGGRFDVTIGPVVHLWRKARRREEMPDASALEEALARVGFRSVIVDEEGRTVTFTQPDMRLDLGAIAKGYAADEALRILREHGLPRALVDAGGDVVVGDAPPGRSGWRIEMEGIRDPEKERSDPRVLLLTNSAVATSGDAYRFVEIDGVRYSHIVDPETGLGLTTRSSVTVIAPDCMTADSLATAVSVLGPDAGVRLVNCTCDAEVDLIVAEECGFREVTSRGFARYLLENQRERGAPCQGTVDRTRKRIVPQRNPAGLVLP
;
A
#
# COMPACT_ATOMS: atom_id res chain seq x y z
N MET A 1 -51.50 -42.74 30.21
CA MET A 1 -52.07 -41.72 31.11
C MET A 1 -51.40 -40.41 30.77
N SER A 2 -51.99 -39.59 29.89
CA SER A 2 -53.08 -38.62 30.16
C SER A 2 -52.54 -37.30 30.75
N GLY A 3 -52.65 -36.14 30.09
CA GLY A 3 -53.34 -35.89 28.82
C GLY A 3 -52.93 -34.57 28.14
N ALA A 4 -53.44 -34.36 26.93
CA ALA A 4 -53.18 -33.18 26.11
C ALA A 4 -54.33 -32.17 26.21
N PHE A 5 -54.08 -30.89 25.87
CA PHE A 5 -55.08 -30.07 25.17
C PHE A 5 -54.42 -28.95 24.34
N LYS A 6 -54.88 -28.82 23.10
CA LYS A 6 -54.71 -27.76 22.09
C LYS A 6 -56.14 -27.49 21.54
N PRO A 7 -56.37 -26.55 20.60
CA PRO A 7 -55.96 -25.15 20.51
C PRO A 7 -57.23 -24.24 20.38
N GLY A 8 -57.07 -22.95 20.05
CA GLY A 8 -58.21 -22.08 19.71
C GLY A 8 -57.84 -21.06 18.63
N ALA A 9 -58.68 -20.91 17.61
CA ALA A 9 -58.51 -19.98 16.49
C ALA A 9 -59.81 -19.16 16.30
N GLY A 10 -59.76 -18.03 15.57
CA GLY A 10 -60.97 -17.46 14.94
C GLY A 10 -61.18 -15.94 14.97
N SER A 11 -60.72 -15.27 13.92
CA SER A 11 -61.51 -14.36 13.07
C SER A 11 -62.31 -13.15 13.61
N ARG A 12 -61.92 -11.96 13.07
CA ARG A 12 -62.73 -10.92 12.39
C ARG A 12 -63.67 -9.98 13.18
N ARG A 13 -63.43 -8.66 12.95
CA ARG A 13 -64.39 -7.55 12.61
C ARG A 13 -65.52 -7.23 13.62
N SER A 14 -65.94 -5.99 13.85
CA SER A 14 -65.61 -4.66 13.28
C SER A 14 -65.95 -3.54 14.31
N GLU A 15 -66.02 -2.22 14.06
CA GLU A 15 -66.03 -1.34 12.86
C GLU A 15 -65.50 0.09 13.23
N ALA A 16 -65.93 1.13 12.49
CA ALA A 16 -65.76 2.59 12.69
C ALA A 16 -64.37 3.19 12.42
N GLY A 17 -64.19 4.11 11.47
CA GLY A 17 -65.12 4.65 10.46
C GLY A 17 -64.54 5.90 9.77
N HIS A 18 -65.13 6.30 8.63
CA HIS A 18 -64.83 7.52 7.83
C HIS A 18 -63.64 7.49 6.85
N SER A 19 -63.92 6.98 5.65
CA SER A 19 -63.57 7.68 4.40
C SER A 19 -64.60 8.82 4.15
N ILE A 20 -64.30 9.91 3.43
CA ILE A 20 -64.50 10.02 1.96
C ILE A 20 -63.99 11.41 1.43
N ASN A 21 -63.45 11.38 0.19
CA ASN A 21 -63.30 12.43 -0.85
C ASN A 21 -62.53 13.77 -0.65
N SER A 22 -61.38 13.82 -1.31
CA SER A 22 -61.06 14.66 -2.50
C SER A 22 -61.73 16.04 -2.71
N SER A 23 -60.89 17.06 -2.93
CA SER A 23 -61.04 18.02 -4.05
C SER A 23 -59.74 18.78 -4.36
N GLN A 24 -59.40 18.82 -5.65
CA GLN A 24 -58.69 19.86 -6.42
C GLN A 24 -57.75 20.87 -5.70
N MET A 25 -56.51 20.99 -6.20
CA MET A 25 -55.88 22.30 -6.37
C MET A 25 -54.97 22.35 -7.61
N THR A 26 -54.85 23.54 -8.18
CA THR A 26 -54.42 23.80 -9.56
C THR A 26 -52.96 24.23 -9.71
N THR A 27 -52.40 23.96 -10.89
CA THR A 27 -51.14 24.54 -11.41
C THR A 27 -51.10 26.07 -11.36
N PRO A 28 -49.88 26.65 -11.42
CA PRO A 28 -49.61 27.56 -12.53
C PRO A 28 -48.36 27.18 -13.35
N GLN A 29 -48.34 27.67 -14.59
CA GLN A 29 -47.32 27.41 -15.61
C GLN A 29 -46.07 28.26 -15.40
N MET A 30 -44.91 27.75 -15.83
CA MET A 30 -43.99 28.59 -16.61
C MET A 30 -43.73 27.95 -17.97
N ARG A 31 -43.77 28.77 -19.01
CA ARG A 31 -43.85 28.34 -20.42
C ARG A 31 -42.56 28.68 -21.15
N ASN A 32 -42.06 27.74 -21.93
CA ASN A 32 -40.95 27.92 -22.88
C ASN A 32 -41.07 29.20 -23.72
N SER A 33 -39.92 29.81 -24.05
CA SER A 33 -39.64 30.14 -25.46
C SER A 33 -38.17 30.46 -25.78
N ARG A 34 -37.61 29.64 -26.70
CA ARG A 34 -36.87 30.04 -27.93
C ARG A 34 -35.58 30.84 -27.73
N VAL A 35 -34.40 30.29 -28.04
CA VAL A 35 -33.88 30.09 -29.42
C VAL A 35 -33.96 31.36 -30.27
N TRP A 36 -32.80 31.96 -30.56
CA TRP A 36 -32.62 32.78 -31.76
C TRP A 36 -31.31 32.47 -32.46
N SER A 37 -31.36 32.41 -33.78
CA SER A 37 -30.29 31.97 -34.66
C SER A 37 -29.51 33.15 -35.26
N ARG A 38 -28.31 32.83 -35.77
CA ARG A 38 -27.49 33.71 -36.62
C ARG A 38 -28.32 34.42 -37.70
N HIS A 39 -28.00 35.67 -38.01
CA HIS A 39 -27.77 36.07 -39.41
C HIS A 39 -26.86 37.30 -39.56
N LYS A 40 -26.13 37.32 -40.68
CA LYS A 40 -25.09 38.30 -41.04
C LYS A 40 -25.68 39.67 -41.44
N ARG A 41 -24.92 40.75 -41.24
CA ARG A 41 -24.86 41.85 -42.22
C ARG A 41 -23.50 42.55 -42.16
N ALA A 42 -22.90 42.77 -43.33
CA ALA A 42 -21.61 43.45 -43.49
C ALA A 42 -21.81 44.92 -43.83
N TRP A 43 -20.97 45.81 -43.30
CA TRP A 43 -20.83 47.20 -43.73
C TRP A 43 -19.36 47.50 -44.04
N ARG A 44 -19.14 48.46 -44.94
CA ARG A 44 -17.88 48.67 -45.67
C ARG A 44 -16.95 49.67 -44.99
N SER A 45 -15.65 49.39 -45.15
CA SER A 45 -14.53 50.32 -45.37
C SER A 45 -14.55 51.71 -44.72
N PHE A 46 -13.56 51.96 -43.85
CA PHE A 46 -12.82 53.23 -43.87
C PHE A 46 -11.31 52.97 -43.76
N LEU A 47 -10.55 53.66 -44.61
CA LEU A 47 -9.09 53.68 -44.59
C LEU A 47 -8.62 54.73 -43.56
N ALA A 48 -7.72 54.34 -42.67
CA ALA A 48 -6.85 55.28 -41.96
C ALA A 48 -5.49 54.61 -41.74
N ALA A 49 -4.44 55.19 -42.33
CA ALA A 49 -3.08 54.69 -42.16
C ALA A 49 -2.59 54.98 -40.73
N GLY A 50 -1.96 54.00 -40.10
CA GLY A 50 -1.44 54.10 -38.74
C GLY A 50 -0.34 53.08 -38.52
N THR A 51 0.84 53.33 -39.07
CA THR A 51 2.02 52.47 -38.91
C THR A 51 2.57 52.58 -37.49
N TRP A 52 1.93 51.87 -36.55
CA TRP A 52 2.48 51.68 -35.22
C TRP A 52 3.63 50.67 -35.28
N VAL A 53 4.86 51.18 -35.28
CA VAL A 53 6.04 50.38 -34.97
C VAL A 53 5.98 50.03 -33.49
N ILE A 54 5.31 48.92 -33.17
CA ILE A 54 5.42 48.30 -31.86
C ILE A 54 6.84 47.74 -31.78
N VAL A 55 7.73 48.46 -31.11
CA VAL A 55 8.97 47.90 -30.60
C VAL A 55 8.57 46.87 -29.55
N LEU A 56 8.45 45.62 -29.97
CA LEU A 56 8.40 44.48 -29.07
C LEU A 56 9.76 44.39 -28.38
N GLY A 57 9.91 45.18 -27.32
CA GLY A 57 10.98 45.06 -26.35
C GLY A 57 10.84 43.69 -25.73
N GLY A 58 11.54 42.72 -26.32
CA GLY A 58 11.59 41.33 -25.92
C GLY A 58 12.20 41.21 -24.53
N HIS A 59 11.36 41.48 -23.53
CA HIS A 59 11.57 40.97 -22.19
C HIS A 59 11.48 39.46 -22.34
N SER A 60 12.65 38.84 -22.54
CA SER A 60 12.84 37.49 -22.06
C SER A 60 12.53 37.56 -20.57
N VAL A 61 11.30 37.22 -20.22
CA VAL A 61 11.04 36.56 -18.95
C VAL A 61 11.89 35.31 -19.04
N ALA A 62 13.13 35.42 -18.56
CA ALA A 62 13.83 34.27 -18.06
C ALA A 62 12.85 33.70 -17.05
N ALA A 63 12.26 32.55 -17.40
CA ALA A 63 11.53 31.77 -16.43
C ALA A 63 12.52 31.57 -15.29
N ALA A 64 12.24 32.20 -14.14
CA ALA A 64 12.95 31.83 -12.94
C ALA A 64 12.70 30.32 -12.80
N ASP A 65 13.77 29.53 -12.75
CA ASP A 65 13.65 28.19 -12.20
C ASP A 65 13.11 28.40 -10.78
N GLU A 66 11.80 28.22 -10.60
CA GLU A 66 11.16 28.39 -9.30
C GLU A 66 11.74 27.32 -8.38
N GLU A 67 12.62 27.78 -7.48
CA GLU A 67 13.41 26.90 -6.63
C GLU A 67 12.48 26.03 -5.79
N LEU A 68 12.45 24.73 -6.10
CA LEU A 68 11.48 23.81 -5.52
C LEU A 68 11.68 23.70 -4.00
N GLN A 69 10.70 24.18 -3.26
CA GLN A 69 10.69 24.15 -1.79
C GLN A 69 10.13 22.81 -1.29
N LYS A 70 10.66 22.34 -0.16
CA LYS A 70 10.16 21.13 0.50
C LYS A 70 8.92 21.46 1.34
N PHE A 71 7.86 20.70 1.15
CA PHE A 71 6.66 20.73 2.00
C PHE A 71 6.44 19.36 2.64
N GLU A 72 5.90 19.36 3.85
CA GLU A 72 5.62 18.15 4.63
C GLU A 72 4.22 18.23 5.22
N PHE A 73 3.49 17.12 5.14
CA PHE A 73 2.12 16.99 5.63
C PHE A 73 1.98 15.69 6.42
N LEU A 74 1.18 15.70 7.48
CA LEU A 74 0.88 14.52 8.29
C LEU A 74 -0.61 14.49 8.60
N GLN A 75 -1.28 13.37 8.32
CA GLN A 75 -2.67 13.13 8.75
C GLN A 75 -2.87 11.69 9.19
N ILE A 76 -3.82 11.45 10.10
CA ILE A 76 -4.27 10.08 10.38
C ILE A 76 -5.20 9.60 9.25
N ARG A 77 -4.91 8.44 8.68
CA ARG A 77 -5.71 7.72 7.67
C ARG A 77 -5.56 6.21 7.89
N MET A 78 -6.58 5.41 7.58
CA MET A 78 -6.54 3.94 7.73
C MET A 78 -6.10 3.49 9.15
N GLY A 79 -6.39 4.30 10.18
CA GLY A 79 -5.99 4.05 11.57
C GLY A 79 -4.51 4.29 11.91
N ILE A 80 -3.71 4.87 11.01
CA ILE A 80 -2.26 5.10 11.16
C ILE A 80 -1.86 6.54 10.79
N PRO A 81 -0.71 7.05 11.27
CA PRO A 81 -0.11 8.25 10.69
C PRO A 81 0.29 7.97 9.24
N VAL A 82 -0.14 8.84 8.32
CA VAL A 82 0.35 8.88 6.94
C VAL A 82 0.99 10.25 6.72
N SER A 83 2.25 10.26 6.29
CA SER A 83 2.98 11.48 5.95
C SER A 83 3.24 11.58 4.45
N ILE A 84 3.26 12.82 3.95
CA ILE A 84 3.57 13.15 2.57
C ILE A 84 4.66 14.23 2.59
N GLN A 85 5.80 13.96 1.97
CA GLN A 85 6.86 14.94 1.74
C GLN A 85 6.96 15.18 0.24
N LEU A 86 6.96 16.43 -0.21
CA LEU A 86 7.03 16.75 -1.64
C LEU A 86 7.82 18.04 -1.91
N TYR A 87 8.24 18.20 -3.16
CA TYR A 87 8.93 19.39 -3.64
C TYR A 87 8.06 20.14 -4.67
N ALA A 88 7.74 21.41 -4.40
CA ALA A 88 6.87 22.23 -5.24
C ALA A 88 7.38 23.69 -5.33
N ALA A 89 6.94 24.42 -6.35
CA ALA A 89 7.28 25.83 -6.55
C ALA A 89 6.65 26.79 -5.51
N GLY A 90 5.57 26.36 -4.83
CA GLY A 90 4.90 27.17 -3.83
C GLY A 90 3.86 26.40 -3.01
N GLU A 91 3.45 27.00 -1.89
CA GLU A 91 2.61 26.37 -0.88
C GLU A 91 1.21 26.01 -1.38
N GLU A 92 0.59 26.84 -2.23
CA GLU A 92 -0.76 26.59 -2.79
C GLU A 92 -0.80 25.30 -3.64
N VAL A 93 0.22 25.07 -4.46
CA VAL A 93 0.37 23.87 -5.27
C VAL A 93 0.58 22.64 -4.39
N ALA A 94 1.45 22.76 -3.37
CA ALA A 94 1.72 21.70 -2.40
C ALA A 94 0.46 21.31 -1.61
N ASN A 95 -0.25 22.29 -1.05
CA ASN A 95 -1.50 22.11 -0.30
C ASN A 95 -2.58 21.43 -1.16
N THR A 96 -2.72 21.84 -2.42
CA THR A 96 -3.72 21.29 -3.35
C THR A 96 -3.43 19.82 -3.66
N ALA A 97 -2.20 19.49 -4.03
CA ALA A 97 -1.80 18.12 -4.37
C ALA A 97 -1.84 17.18 -3.16
N ALA A 98 -1.35 17.62 -1.99
CA ALA A 98 -1.40 16.84 -0.77
C ALA A 98 -2.85 16.56 -0.33
N LYS A 99 -3.76 17.54 -0.44
CA LYS A 99 -5.19 17.36 -0.17
C LYS A 99 -5.80 16.31 -1.12
N ALA A 100 -5.48 16.36 -2.41
CA ALA A 100 -5.95 15.38 -3.38
C ALA A 100 -5.47 13.95 -3.04
N ALA A 101 -4.19 13.79 -2.66
CA ALA A 101 -3.63 12.52 -2.22
C ALA A 101 -4.32 11.98 -0.95
N TYR A 102 -4.59 12.82 0.05
CA TYR A 102 -5.29 12.41 1.28
C TYR A 102 -6.77 12.07 1.08
N GLU A 103 -7.47 12.68 0.11
CA GLU A 103 -8.82 12.25 -0.28
C GLU A 103 -8.78 10.96 -1.11
N ARG A 104 -7.72 10.70 -1.90
CA ARG A 104 -7.53 9.42 -2.58
C ARG A 104 -7.34 8.27 -1.60
N ILE A 105 -6.46 8.42 -0.61
CA ILE A 105 -6.29 7.45 0.48
C ILE A 105 -7.63 7.21 1.20
N ARG A 106 -8.41 8.27 1.47
CA ARG A 106 -9.73 8.15 2.11
C ARG A 106 -10.76 7.42 1.23
N ALA A 107 -10.68 7.54 -0.09
CA ALA A 107 -11.54 6.77 -0.99
C ALA A 107 -11.20 5.27 -0.93
N ILE A 108 -9.91 4.93 -0.91
CA ILE A 108 -9.41 3.56 -0.77
C ILE A 108 -9.80 2.95 0.59
N ASP A 109 -9.67 3.70 1.68
CA ASP A 109 -10.11 3.31 3.03
C ASP A 109 -11.60 2.89 3.06
N ARG A 110 -12.48 3.66 2.40
CA ARG A 110 -13.92 3.30 2.26
C ARG A 110 -14.19 2.06 1.40
N MET A 111 -13.26 1.64 0.56
CA MET A 111 -13.40 0.40 -0.20
C MET A 111 -12.82 -0.80 0.57
N MET A 112 -11.68 -0.62 1.24
CA MET A 112 -10.83 -1.73 1.69
C MET A 112 -10.71 -1.88 3.22
N SER A 113 -11.30 -0.99 4.02
CA SER A 113 -11.25 -1.09 5.49
C SER A 113 -12.07 -2.27 6.01
N ASP A 114 -11.46 -3.15 6.79
CA ASP A 114 -12.15 -4.24 7.47
C ASP A 114 -12.72 -3.81 8.86
N TYR A 115 -12.40 -2.59 9.30
CA TYR A 115 -12.91 -1.97 10.52
C TYR A 115 -14.24 -1.23 10.29
N ASP A 116 -14.45 -0.66 9.10
CA ASP A 116 -15.67 0.05 8.74
C ASP A 116 -16.74 -0.94 8.22
N PRO A 117 -17.88 -1.13 8.93
CA PRO A 117 -18.92 -2.05 8.50
C PRO A 117 -19.69 -1.60 7.24
N ASP A 118 -19.51 -0.35 6.81
CA ASP A 118 -20.09 0.21 5.59
C ASP A 118 -19.08 0.27 4.43
N SER A 119 -17.85 -0.22 4.62
CA SER A 119 -16.88 -0.35 3.52
C SER A 119 -17.34 -1.34 2.45
N GLU A 120 -16.83 -1.18 1.22
CA GLU A 120 -17.12 -2.13 0.14
C GLU A 120 -16.71 -3.56 0.51
N LEU A 121 -15.53 -3.74 1.11
CA LEU A 121 -15.02 -5.03 1.58
C LEU A 121 -15.96 -5.69 2.61
N MET A 122 -16.44 -4.94 3.59
CA MET A 122 -17.33 -5.47 4.63
C MET A 122 -18.76 -5.68 4.12
N GLN A 123 -19.22 -4.85 3.18
CA GLN A 123 -20.47 -5.08 2.46
C GLN A 123 -20.40 -6.36 1.61
N LEU A 124 -19.30 -6.59 0.90
CA LEU A 124 -19.04 -7.84 0.17
C LEU A 124 -19.13 -9.04 1.12
N CYS A 125 -18.36 -9.04 2.22
CA CYS A 125 -18.35 -10.15 3.18
C CYS A 125 -19.74 -10.43 3.78
N ARG A 126 -20.52 -9.38 4.09
CA ARG A 126 -21.88 -9.49 4.66
C ARG A 126 -22.92 -9.98 3.65
N ASN A 127 -22.81 -9.54 2.40
CA ASN A 127 -23.82 -9.78 1.37
C ASN A 127 -23.52 -11.01 0.50
N ALA A 128 -22.28 -11.53 0.55
CA ALA A 128 -21.85 -12.70 -0.20
C ALA A 128 -22.76 -13.91 0.02
N ARG A 129 -22.96 -14.70 -1.04
CA ARG A 129 -23.66 -15.98 -1.00
C ARG A 129 -22.80 -17.03 -1.72
N PRO A 130 -22.59 -18.22 -1.13
CA PRO A 130 -21.73 -19.23 -1.73
C PRO A 130 -22.11 -19.56 -3.18
N GLY A 131 -21.14 -19.53 -4.08
CA GLY A 131 -21.31 -19.81 -5.51
C GLY A 131 -21.98 -18.69 -6.34
N VAL A 132 -22.31 -17.54 -5.73
CA VAL A 132 -22.89 -16.38 -6.43
C VAL A 132 -21.79 -15.33 -6.66
N PRO A 133 -21.57 -14.84 -7.88
CA PRO A 133 -20.69 -13.70 -8.13
C PRO A 133 -21.29 -12.39 -7.61
N HIS A 134 -20.52 -11.64 -6.82
CA HIS A 134 -20.88 -10.32 -6.32
C HIS A 134 -20.06 -9.24 -7.04
N PRO A 135 -20.70 -8.17 -7.57
CA PRO A 135 -19.97 -7.08 -8.23
C PRO A 135 -19.17 -6.27 -7.20
N VAL A 136 -17.99 -5.82 -7.62
CA VAL A 136 -17.08 -4.96 -6.84
C VAL A 136 -16.50 -3.84 -7.71
N SER A 137 -15.87 -2.85 -7.09
CA SER A 137 -15.05 -1.85 -7.76
C SER A 137 -13.86 -2.48 -8.46
N ALA A 138 -13.36 -1.81 -9.51
CA ALA A 138 -12.17 -2.26 -10.23
C ALA A 138 -10.93 -2.32 -9.32
N GLU A 139 -10.85 -1.43 -8.34
CA GLU A 139 -9.74 -1.35 -7.38
C GLU A 139 -9.76 -2.49 -6.38
N LEU A 140 -10.95 -2.82 -5.82
CA LEU A 140 -11.10 -3.96 -4.94
C LEU A 140 -10.83 -5.28 -5.68
N ALA A 141 -11.31 -5.42 -6.93
CA ALA A 141 -10.99 -6.55 -7.78
C ALA A 141 -9.47 -6.68 -8.04
N TYR A 142 -8.80 -5.58 -8.38
CA TYR A 142 -7.35 -5.53 -8.59
C TYR A 142 -6.57 -5.96 -7.35
N VAL A 143 -6.82 -5.36 -6.18
CA VAL A 143 -6.09 -5.69 -4.95
C VAL A 143 -6.35 -7.13 -4.52
N LEU A 144 -7.58 -7.64 -4.65
CA LEU A 144 -7.89 -9.05 -4.35
C LEU A 144 -7.22 -10.02 -5.34
N ALA A 145 -7.09 -9.65 -6.62
CA ALA A 145 -6.37 -10.46 -7.60
C ALA A 145 -4.86 -10.53 -7.30
N ARG A 146 -4.23 -9.42 -6.90
CA ARG A 146 -2.83 -9.39 -6.46
C ARG A 146 -2.61 -10.16 -5.15
N ALA A 147 -3.51 -10.00 -4.19
CA ALA A 147 -3.49 -10.77 -2.94
C ALA A 147 -3.60 -12.29 -3.21
N ARG A 148 -4.45 -12.70 -4.17
CA ARG A 148 -4.62 -14.09 -4.57
C ARG A 148 -3.38 -14.66 -5.26
N ASP A 149 -2.73 -13.93 -6.17
CA ASP A 149 -1.43 -14.33 -6.77
C ASP A 149 -0.39 -14.62 -5.68
N LEU A 150 -0.26 -13.71 -4.71
CA LEU A 150 0.67 -13.90 -3.60
C LEU A 150 0.26 -15.08 -2.71
N SER A 151 -1.04 -15.30 -2.49
CA SER A 151 -1.55 -16.48 -1.78
C SER A 151 -1.17 -17.78 -2.49
N GLU A 152 -1.29 -17.83 -3.82
CA GLU A 152 -0.91 -18.99 -4.63
C GLU A 152 0.61 -19.24 -4.57
N ARG A 153 1.43 -18.19 -4.72
CA ARG A 153 2.90 -18.25 -4.69
C ARG A 153 3.48 -18.58 -3.31
N THR A 154 2.76 -18.26 -2.24
CA THR A 154 3.14 -18.57 -0.85
C THR A 154 2.53 -19.87 -0.33
N GLY A 155 1.66 -20.52 -1.10
CA GLY A 155 0.93 -21.72 -0.66
C GLY A 155 -0.13 -21.44 0.41
N GLY A 156 -0.61 -20.20 0.54
CA GLY A 156 -1.56 -19.75 1.56
C GLY A 156 -0.91 -19.20 2.84
N ARG A 157 0.43 -19.06 2.88
CA ARG A 157 1.13 -18.44 4.02
C ARG A 157 0.91 -16.92 4.07
N PHE A 158 0.62 -16.30 2.94
CA PHE A 158 -0.11 -15.03 2.86
C PHE A 158 -1.54 -15.37 2.45
N ASP A 159 -2.56 -14.95 3.22
CA ASP A 159 -3.96 -15.22 2.90
C ASP A 159 -4.86 -14.11 3.46
N VAL A 160 -5.49 -13.33 2.57
CA VAL A 160 -6.40 -12.23 2.97
C VAL A 160 -7.75 -12.72 3.50
N THR A 161 -8.05 -14.03 3.46
CA THR A 161 -9.24 -14.62 4.09
C THR A 161 -9.06 -14.90 5.58
N ILE A 162 -7.90 -14.57 6.16
CA ILE A 162 -7.57 -14.72 7.59
C ILE A 162 -8.42 -13.83 8.53
N GLY A 163 -9.28 -12.97 7.98
CA GLY A 163 -10.11 -12.01 8.72
C GLY A 163 -10.92 -12.55 9.91
N PRO A 164 -11.49 -13.79 9.89
CA PRO A 164 -12.14 -14.37 11.06
C PRO A 164 -11.17 -14.56 12.23
N VAL A 165 -9.96 -15.06 11.95
CA VAL A 165 -8.92 -15.36 12.93
C VAL A 165 -8.27 -14.07 13.44
N VAL A 166 -7.94 -13.11 12.56
CA VAL A 166 -7.43 -11.79 12.98
C VAL A 166 -8.45 -11.07 13.87
N HIS A 167 -9.75 -11.19 13.59
CA HIS A 167 -10.78 -10.60 14.46
C HIS A 167 -10.84 -11.24 15.87
N LEU A 168 -10.52 -12.54 16.01
CA LEU A 168 -10.32 -13.17 17.32
C LEU A 168 -9.06 -12.65 18.00
N TRP A 169 -7.92 -12.58 17.30
CA TRP A 169 -6.68 -12.04 17.86
C TRP A 169 -6.81 -10.58 18.29
N ARG A 170 -7.57 -9.76 17.57
CA ARG A 170 -7.90 -8.39 18.01
C ARG A 170 -8.68 -8.36 19.34
N LYS A 171 -9.46 -9.40 19.68
CA LYS A 171 -10.11 -9.54 21.00
C LYS A 171 -9.12 -10.05 22.05
N ALA A 172 -8.38 -11.12 21.75
CA ALA A 172 -7.34 -11.69 22.60
C ALA A 172 -6.34 -10.62 23.07
N ARG A 173 -5.76 -9.87 22.12
CA ARG A 173 -4.84 -8.76 22.39
C ARG A 173 -5.39 -7.61 23.24
N ARG A 174 -6.73 -7.47 23.37
CA ARG A 174 -7.37 -6.46 24.24
C ARG A 174 -7.75 -7.00 25.62
N ARG A 175 -7.72 -8.32 25.80
CA ARG A 175 -8.03 -9.00 27.06
C ARG A 175 -6.82 -9.63 27.73
N GLU A 176 -5.72 -9.78 26.98
CA GLU A 176 -4.52 -10.52 27.41
C GLU A 176 -4.85 -11.99 27.72
N GLU A 177 -5.85 -12.52 26.99
CA GLU A 177 -6.38 -13.89 27.10
C GLU A 177 -6.23 -14.60 25.75
N MET A 178 -5.90 -15.90 25.74
CA MET A 178 -5.88 -16.68 24.50
C MET A 178 -7.27 -16.74 23.84
N PRO A 179 -7.35 -16.79 22.49
CA PRO A 179 -8.58 -17.20 21.82
C PRO A 179 -9.03 -18.57 22.34
N ASP A 180 -10.34 -18.72 22.58
CA ASP A 180 -10.92 -20.04 22.86
C ASP A 180 -10.62 -21.00 21.70
N ALA A 181 -10.20 -22.23 22.02
CA ALA A 181 -9.74 -23.19 21.03
C ALA A 181 -10.83 -23.60 20.02
N SER A 182 -12.08 -23.74 20.47
CA SER A 182 -13.21 -24.06 19.59
C SER A 182 -13.57 -22.87 18.69
N ALA A 183 -13.54 -21.65 19.24
CA ALA A 183 -13.74 -20.43 18.44
C ALA A 183 -12.63 -20.24 17.39
N LEU A 184 -11.39 -20.60 17.71
CA LEU A 184 -10.25 -20.54 16.79
C LEU A 184 -10.37 -21.58 15.66
N GLU A 185 -10.75 -22.83 16.00
CA GLU A 185 -11.01 -23.88 15.02
C GLU A 185 -12.15 -23.50 14.06
N GLU A 186 -13.27 -22.98 14.60
CA GLU A 186 -14.37 -22.44 13.78
C GLU A 186 -13.92 -21.28 12.88
N ALA A 187 -13.00 -20.43 13.33
CA ALA A 187 -12.47 -19.33 12.55
C ALA A 187 -11.56 -19.82 11.42
N LEU A 188 -10.66 -20.76 11.69
CA LEU A 188 -9.79 -21.40 10.71
C LEU A 188 -10.59 -22.15 9.63
N ALA A 189 -11.69 -22.79 10.01
CA ALA A 189 -12.59 -23.47 9.06
C ALA A 189 -13.21 -22.54 8.00
N ARG A 190 -13.12 -21.21 8.17
CA ARG A 190 -13.59 -20.18 7.22
C ARG A 190 -12.44 -19.48 6.47
N VAL A 191 -11.19 -19.91 6.68
CA VAL A 191 -9.98 -19.39 6.02
C VAL A 191 -9.61 -20.31 4.85
N GLY A 192 -9.19 -19.71 3.75
CA GLY A 192 -8.61 -20.38 2.59
C GLY A 192 -8.84 -19.59 1.32
N PHE A 193 -7.79 -18.96 0.80
CA PHE A 193 -7.80 -18.14 -0.42
C PHE A 193 -8.43 -18.84 -1.64
N ARG A 194 -8.29 -20.17 -1.73
CA ARG A 194 -8.90 -21.00 -2.80
C ARG A 194 -10.42 -20.95 -2.83
N SER A 195 -11.05 -20.57 -1.73
CA SER A 195 -12.49 -20.39 -1.63
C SER A 195 -12.96 -18.99 -2.05
N VAL A 196 -12.05 -18.11 -2.50
CA VAL A 196 -12.35 -16.80 -3.09
C VAL A 196 -11.92 -16.79 -4.55
N ILE A 197 -12.90 -16.77 -5.45
CA ILE A 197 -12.69 -16.63 -6.88
C ILE A 197 -12.83 -15.14 -7.22
N VAL A 198 -11.76 -14.55 -7.77
CA VAL A 198 -11.73 -13.16 -8.24
C VAL A 198 -11.72 -13.16 -9.76
N ASP A 199 -12.68 -12.47 -10.35
CA ASP A 199 -12.73 -12.12 -11.77
C ASP A 199 -12.41 -10.62 -11.89
N GLU A 200 -11.16 -10.33 -12.25
CA GLU A 200 -10.63 -8.95 -12.31
C GLU A 200 -11.23 -8.15 -13.48
N GLU A 201 -11.45 -8.79 -14.63
CA GLU A 201 -12.02 -8.15 -15.83
C GLU A 201 -13.53 -7.93 -15.69
N GLY A 202 -14.27 -8.96 -15.26
CA GLY A 202 -15.71 -8.85 -14.97
C GLY A 202 -16.01 -8.04 -13.70
N ARG A 203 -15.00 -7.80 -12.85
CA ARG A 203 -15.09 -7.10 -11.56
C ARG A 203 -16.10 -7.77 -10.63
N THR A 204 -15.94 -9.09 -10.46
CA THR A 204 -16.75 -9.87 -9.52
C THR A 204 -15.90 -10.72 -8.58
N VAL A 205 -16.44 -10.95 -7.39
CA VAL A 205 -15.87 -11.86 -6.39
C VAL A 205 -16.92 -12.90 -6.01
N THR A 206 -16.55 -14.17 -6.07
CA THR A 206 -17.39 -15.30 -5.67
C THR A 206 -16.74 -16.02 -4.49
N PHE A 207 -17.44 -16.10 -3.36
CA PHE A 207 -17.02 -16.99 -2.27
C PHE A 207 -17.62 -18.38 -2.51
N THR A 208 -16.88 -19.45 -2.21
CA THR A 208 -17.39 -20.83 -2.31
C THR A 208 -17.85 -21.39 -0.96
N GLN A 209 -17.59 -20.68 0.14
CA GLN A 209 -17.99 -21.03 1.50
C GLN A 209 -18.79 -19.88 2.14
N PRO A 210 -19.70 -20.17 3.10
CA PRO A 210 -20.42 -19.13 3.84
C PRO A 210 -19.50 -18.45 4.87
N ASP A 211 -19.92 -17.27 5.34
CA ASP A 211 -19.35 -16.55 6.49
C ASP A 211 -17.83 -16.25 6.43
N MET A 212 -17.22 -16.36 5.24
CA MET A 212 -15.86 -15.90 4.98
C MET A 212 -15.73 -14.39 5.23
N ARG A 213 -14.58 -13.97 5.74
CA ARG A 213 -14.26 -12.55 5.96
C ARG A 213 -12.88 -12.24 5.43
N LEU A 214 -12.75 -11.10 4.76
CA LEU A 214 -11.50 -10.60 4.23
C LEU A 214 -10.85 -9.59 5.19
N ASP A 215 -9.51 -9.58 5.22
CA ASP A 215 -8.66 -8.59 5.87
C ASP A 215 -7.55 -8.21 4.88
N LEU A 216 -7.49 -6.94 4.48
CA LEU A 216 -6.50 -6.39 3.54
C LEU A 216 -5.40 -5.59 4.24
N GLY A 217 -5.27 -5.71 5.56
CA GLY A 217 -4.33 -4.94 6.38
C GLY A 217 -2.85 -5.14 6.05
N ALA A 218 -2.51 -6.14 5.24
CA ALA A 218 -1.15 -6.46 4.77
C ALA A 218 -0.94 -6.20 3.27
N ILE A 219 -1.80 -5.38 2.63
CA ILE A 219 -1.65 -5.00 1.21
C ILE A 219 -2.27 -3.63 0.87
N ALA A 220 -3.36 -3.26 1.55
CA ALA A 220 -4.11 -2.05 1.24
C ALA A 220 -3.38 -0.75 1.63
N LYS A 221 -2.47 -0.78 2.63
CA LYS A 221 -1.65 0.38 3.02
C LYS A 221 -0.67 0.72 1.90
N GLY A 222 0.07 -0.28 1.43
CA GLY A 222 0.95 -0.14 0.28
C GLY A 222 0.20 0.41 -0.95
N TYR A 223 -0.93 -0.20 -1.33
CA TYR A 223 -1.75 0.28 -2.44
C TYR A 223 -2.22 1.74 -2.27
N ALA A 224 -2.61 2.15 -1.06
CA ALA A 224 -3.00 3.53 -0.78
C ALA A 224 -1.83 4.52 -0.89
N ALA A 225 -0.61 4.11 -0.51
CA ALA A 225 0.60 4.91 -0.65
C ALA A 225 1.00 5.09 -2.13
N ASP A 226 0.95 4.01 -2.92
CA ASP A 226 1.21 4.04 -4.37
C ASP A 226 0.24 4.98 -5.09
N GLU A 227 -1.05 4.87 -4.78
CA GLU A 227 -2.10 5.70 -5.35
C GLU A 227 -1.99 7.17 -4.92
N ALA A 228 -1.55 7.45 -3.69
CA ALA A 228 -1.22 8.80 -3.26
C ALA A 228 -0.05 9.37 -4.09
N LEU A 229 1.04 8.61 -4.29
CA LEU A 229 2.17 9.05 -5.12
C LEU A 229 1.76 9.24 -6.59
N ARG A 230 0.88 8.41 -7.14
CA ARG A 230 0.30 8.58 -8.48
C ARG A 230 -0.42 9.92 -8.60
N ILE A 231 -1.28 10.26 -7.64
CA ILE A 231 -1.98 11.56 -7.61
C ILE A 231 -0.99 12.74 -7.53
N LEU A 232 0.09 12.63 -6.75
CA LEU A 232 1.12 13.68 -6.67
C LEU A 232 1.86 13.86 -8.01
N ARG A 233 2.21 12.76 -8.70
CA ARG A 233 2.79 12.78 -10.05
C ARG A 233 1.83 13.44 -11.07
N GLU A 234 0.53 13.17 -10.98
CA GLU A 234 -0.49 13.80 -11.84
C GLU A 234 -0.67 15.31 -11.60
N HIS A 235 -0.34 15.79 -10.40
CA HIS A 235 -0.23 17.24 -10.10
C HIS A 235 1.10 17.86 -10.54
N GLY A 236 1.97 17.12 -11.26
CA GLY A 236 3.27 17.59 -11.70
C GLY A 236 4.35 17.58 -10.60
N LEU A 237 4.12 16.87 -9.49
CA LEU A 237 5.03 16.78 -8.34
C LEU A 237 5.67 15.39 -8.21
N PRO A 238 6.52 14.94 -9.17
CA PRO A 238 7.09 13.60 -9.14
C PRO A 238 8.13 13.40 -8.05
N ARG A 239 8.72 14.48 -7.53
CA ARG A 239 9.67 14.47 -6.40
C ARG A 239 8.90 14.45 -5.08
N ALA A 240 8.28 13.32 -4.78
CA ALA A 240 7.51 13.11 -3.57
C ALA A 240 7.82 11.76 -2.90
N LEU A 241 7.51 11.69 -1.61
CA LEU A 241 7.55 10.53 -0.73
C LEU A 241 6.21 10.44 0.00
N VAL A 242 5.64 9.24 0.07
CA VAL A 242 4.48 8.92 0.90
C VAL A 242 4.88 7.81 1.86
N ASP A 243 4.69 8.04 3.15
CA ASP A 243 4.93 7.06 4.23
C ASP A 243 3.60 6.75 4.91
N ALA A 244 3.14 5.50 4.76
CA ALA A 244 1.93 4.97 5.36
C ALA A 244 2.25 4.09 6.59
N GLY A 245 2.87 4.70 7.60
CA GLY A 245 3.10 4.07 8.91
C GLY A 245 4.28 3.09 8.91
N GLY A 246 5.33 3.38 8.14
CA GLY A 246 6.50 2.53 7.92
C GLY A 246 6.58 1.95 6.50
N ASP A 247 5.49 1.99 5.75
CA ASP A 247 5.45 1.60 4.34
C ASP A 247 5.65 2.84 3.46
N VAL A 248 6.84 2.98 2.90
CA VAL A 248 7.30 4.19 2.23
C VAL A 248 7.44 3.97 0.74
N VAL A 249 6.79 4.80 -0.08
CA VAL A 249 7.02 4.88 -1.53
C VAL A 249 7.62 6.23 -1.91
N VAL A 250 8.59 6.21 -2.82
CA VAL A 250 9.28 7.41 -3.29
C VAL A 250 9.25 7.52 -4.82
N GLY A 251 9.03 8.75 -5.29
CA GLY A 251 9.15 9.11 -6.69
C GLY A 251 10.57 9.52 -7.06
N ASP A 252 10.69 10.56 -7.87
CA ASP A 252 11.97 11.13 -8.30
C ASP A 252 12.77 11.65 -7.10
N ALA A 253 14.10 11.59 -7.22
CA ALA A 253 15.01 12.04 -6.18
C ALA A 253 14.79 13.53 -5.79
N PRO A 254 15.02 13.92 -4.53
CA PRO A 254 14.98 15.32 -4.12
C PRO A 254 15.95 16.20 -4.93
N PRO A 255 15.68 17.51 -5.09
CA PRO A 255 16.61 18.44 -5.73
C PRO A 255 18.03 18.34 -5.15
N GLY A 256 19.03 18.26 -6.02
CA GLY A 256 20.45 18.12 -5.63
C GLY A 256 20.83 16.77 -4.99
N ARG A 257 19.97 15.75 -5.02
CA ARG A 257 20.24 14.41 -4.46
C ARG A 257 20.05 13.31 -5.50
N SER A 258 20.72 12.18 -5.31
CA SER A 258 20.57 10.96 -6.12
C SER A 258 19.40 10.06 -5.69
N GLY A 259 18.83 10.32 -4.50
CA GLY A 259 17.66 9.62 -3.97
C GLY A 259 17.21 10.11 -2.60
N TRP A 260 16.11 9.57 -2.15
CA TRP A 260 15.55 9.71 -0.81
C TRP A 260 16.31 8.84 0.18
N ARG A 261 16.60 9.37 1.37
CA ARG A 261 17.23 8.62 2.46
C ARG A 261 16.14 8.10 3.39
N ILE A 262 16.00 6.78 3.47
CA ILE A 262 15.05 6.12 4.39
C ILE A 262 15.89 5.41 5.45
N GLU A 263 15.63 5.69 6.71
CA GLU A 263 16.31 5.01 7.83
C GLU A 263 15.56 3.71 8.15
N MET A 264 16.27 2.59 8.18
CA MET A 264 15.71 1.32 8.64
C MET A 264 15.93 1.19 10.14
N GLU A 265 14.85 0.94 10.88
CA GLU A 265 14.97 0.49 12.25
C GLU A 265 15.45 -0.97 12.27
N GLY A 266 16.72 -1.16 12.63
CA GLY A 266 17.25 -2.50 12.91
C GLY A 266 16.53 -3.13 14.12
N ILE A 267 16.51 -4.47 14.19
CA ILE A 267 16.07 -5.12 15.43
C ILE A 267 17.02 -4.69 16.54
N ARG A 268 16.45 -4.10 17.59
CA ARG A 268 17.19 -3.79 18.82
C ARG A 268 17.68 -5.09 19.44
N ASP A 269 18.96 -5.36 19.24
CA ASP A 269 19.73 -6.32 20.00
C ASP A 269 19.73 -5.88 21.47
N PRO A 270 19.16 -6.65 22.42
CA PRO A 270 19.11 -6.26 23.83
C PRO A 270 20.48 -6.02 24.45
N GLU A 271 21.55 -6.60 23.89
CA GLU A 271 22.93 -6.46 24.38
C GLU A 271 23.70 -5.32 23.68
N LYS A 272 23.15 -4.72 22.60
CA LYS A 272 23.73 -3.55 21.94
C LYS A 272 22.79 -2.36 22.04
N GLU A 273 23.10 -1.42 22.94
CA GLU A 273 22.28 -0.24 23.23
C GLU A 273 21.80 0.52 21.97
N ARG A 274 22.60 0.52 20.90
CA ARG A 274 22.19 0.88 19.53
C ARG A 274 22.92 0.02 18.50
N SER A 275 22.18 -0.54 17.55
CA SER A 275 22.69 -0.77 16.19
C SER A 275 22.70 0.56 15.44
N ASP A 276 23.75 0.88 14.69
CA ASP A 276 23.73 2.06 13.81
C ASP A 276 22.58 1.94 12.79
N PRO A 277 21.80 3.01 12.55
CA PRO A 277 20.68 2.96 11.63
C PRO A 277 21.19 2.76 10.20
N ARG A 278 20.82 1.63 9.57
CA ARG A 278 21.12 1.37 8.15
C ARG A 278 20.25 2.29 7.30
N VAL A 279 20.88 3.12 6.48
CA VAL A 279 20.18 4.08 5.62
C VAL A 279 20.07 3.54 4.19
N LEU A 280 18.85 3.40 3.70
CA LEU A 280 18.57 3.12 2.29
C LEU A 280 18.59 4.43 1.47
N LEU A 281 18.99 4.31 0.21
CA LEU A 281 18.92 5.36 -0.80
C LEU A 281 17.98 4.90 -1.93
N LEU A 282 16.75 5.43 -1.94
CA LEU A 282 15.67 5.00 -2.83
C LEU A 282 15.26 6.10 -3.82
N THR A 283 14.88 5.69 -5.02
CA THR A 283 14.30 6.54 -6.08
C THR A 283 13.36 5.69 -6.91
N ASN A 284 12.15 6.18 -7.20
CA ASN A 284 11.12 5.48 -7.98
C ASN A 284 10.94 4.00 -7.56
N SER A 285 10.78 3.79 -6.26
CA SER A 285 10.70 2.49 -5.58
C SER A 285 10.01 2.64 -4.22
N ALA A 286 9.65 1.53 -3.60
CA ALA A 286 9.09 1.47 -2.25
C ALA A 286 9.94 0.61 -1.30
N VAL A 287 9.74 0.81 -0.01
CA VAL A 287 10.20 -0.05 1.08
C VAL A 287 9.11 -0.21 2.12
N ALA A 288 8.87 -1.44 2.58
CA ALA A 288 7.96 -1.74 3.68
C ALA A 288 8.67 -2.61 4.71
N THR A 289 8.35 -2.41 5.99
CA THR A 289 8.95 -3.18 7.09
C THR A 289 7.88 -3.88 7.92
N SER A 290 7.79 -5.20 7.78
CA SER A 290 6.92 -6.05 8.61
C SER A 290 7.72 -6.62 9.77
N GLY A 291 7.27 -6.34 10.99
CA GLY A 291 7.93 -6.82 12.20
C GLY A 291 7.00 -6.78 13.40
N ASP A 292 7.32 -7.57 14.41
CA ASP A 292 6.47 -7.71 15.60
C ASP A 292 6.84 -6.73 16.73
N ALA A 293 7.94 -5.98 16.58
CA ALA A 293 8.58 -5.19 17.63
C ALA A 293 7.64 -4.26 18.41
N TYR A 294 6.64 -3.68 17.74
CA TYR A 294 5.73 -2.68 18.30
C TYR A 294 4.27 -3.14 18.42
N ARG A 295 3.92 -4.33 17.92
CA ARG A 295 2.53 -4.84 17.90
C ARG A 295 2.49 -6.33 18.21
N PHE A 296 2.45 -6.63 19.51
CA PHE A 296 2.32 -7.97 20.06
C PHE A 296 1.30 -8.00 21.23
N VAL A 297 1.19 -9.14 21.90
CA VAL A 297 0.63 -9.36 23.24
C VAL A 297 1.48 -10.45 23.92
N GLU A 298 1.56 -10.46 25.24
CA GLU A 298 2.13 -11.57 26.01
C GLU A 298 0.99 -12.28 26.75
N ILE A 299 0.89 -13.61 26.62
CA ILE A 299 -0.13 -14.43 27.24
C ILE A 299 0.55 -15.68 27.78
N ASP A 300 0.38 -15.98 29.07
CA ASP A 300 1.04 -17.10 29.78
C ASP A 300 2.57 -17.13 29.60
N GLY A 301 3.21 -15.96 29.50
CA GLY A 301 4.65 -15.79 29.27
C GLY A 301 5.12 -16.05 27.84
N VAL A 302 4.20 -16.32 26.91
CA VAL A 302 4.48 -16.45 25.48
C VAL A 302 4.06 -15.18 24.75
N ARG A 303 4.97 -14.65 23.94
CA ARG A 303 4.72 -13.43 23.15
C ARG A 303 4.19 -13.76 21.76
N TYR A 304 3.06 -13.18 21.39
CA TYR A 304 2.38 -13.37 20.11
C TYR A 304 2.33 -12.06 19.31
N SER A 305 2.81 -12.07 18.07
CA SER A 305 2.70 -10.97 17.11
C SER A 305 1.25 -10.70 16.69
N HIS A 306 1.01 -9.50 16.17
CA HIS A 306 -0.21 -9.17 15.41
C HIS A 306 -0.26 -9.83 14.02
N ILE A 307 0.89 -10.26 13.48
CA ILE A 307 0.95 -11.08 12.27
C ILE A 307 0.55 -12.51 12.68
N VAL A 308 -0.51 -13.02 12.05
CA VAL A 308 -1.06 -14.35 12.31
C VAL A 308 -0.63 -15.30 11.21
N ASP A 309 -0.20 -16.49 11.60
CA ASP A 309 0.07 -17.63 10.73
C ASP A 309 -1.27 -18.27 10.28
N PRO A 310 -1.60 -18.31 8.97
CA PRO A 310 -2.88 -18.84 8.50
C PRO A 310 -3.07 -20.35 8.66
N GLU A 311 -2.00 -21.11 8.90
CA GLU A 311 -2.01 -22.57 9.03
C GLU A 311 -2.26 -22.99 10.48
N THR A 312 -1.63 -22.31 11.44
CA THR A 312 -1.83 -22.56 12.88
C THR A 312 -2.94 -21.71 13.49
N GLY A 313 -3.29 -20.59 12.85
CA GLY A 313 -4.19 -19.58 13.40
C GLY A 313 -3.62 -18.79 14.58
N LEU A 314 -2.32 -18.91 14.87
CA LEU A 314 -1.66 -18.24 16.00
C LEU A 314 -0.87 -17.00 15.55
N GLY A 315 -0.73 -16.01 16.44
CA GLY A 315 0.24 -14.93 16.23
C GLY A 315 1.67 -15.48 16.19
N LEU A 316 2.52 -14.95 15.30
CA LEU A 316 3.93 -15.38 15.23
C LEU A 316 4.65 -15.15 16.57
N THR A 317 5.36 -16.17 17.06
CA THR A 317 6.08 -16.12 18.34
C THR A 317 7.57 -15.80 18.18
N THR A 318 8.17 -16.18 17.05
CA THR A 318 9.56 -15.86 16.71
C THR A 318 9.70 -14.39 16.35
N ARG A 319 10.57 -13.67 17.07
CA ARG A 319 10.84 -12.26 16.78
C ARG A 319 11.55 -12.10 15.45
N SER A 320 10.99 -11.28 14.57
CA SER A 320 11.59 -10.95 13.28
C SER A 320 11.24 -9.53 12.83
N SER A 321 12.08 -9.01 11.94
CA SER A 321 11.86 -7.79 11.16
C SER A 321 12.27 -8.07 9.74
N VAL A 322 11.35 -7.85 8.81
CA VAL A 322 11.48 -8.06 7.38
C VAL A 322 11.34 -6.71 6.69
N THR A 323 12.41 -6.24 6.06
CA THR A 323 12.37 -5.06 5.19
C THR A 323 12.42 -5.49 3.74
N VAL A 324 11.34 -5.23 2.99
CA VAL A 324 11.27 -5.50 1.54
C VAL A 324 11.35 -4.18 0.78
N ILE A 325 12.20 -4.14 -0.25
CA ILE A 325 12.26 -3.08 -1.26
C ILE A 325 11.64 -3.63 -2.55
N ALA A 326 10.80 -2.86 -3.22
CA ALA A 326 10.13 -3.26 -4.46
C ALA A 326 9.86 -2.03 -5.38
N PRO A 327 9.38 -2.22 -6.63
CA PRO A 327 8.97 -1.10 -7.50
C PRO A 327 7.81 -0.28 -6.94
N ASP A 328 6.88 -0.93 -6.23
CA ASP A 328 5.66 -0.36 -5.65
C ASP A 328 5.44 -0.87 -4.20
N CYS A 329 4.69 -0.09 -3.43
CA CYS A 329 4.50 -0.26 -2.01
C CYS A 329 3.53 -1.40 -1.67
N MET A 330 2.51 -1.61 -2.50
CA MET A 330 1.60 -2.76 -2.41
C MET A 330 2.37 -4.09 -2.46
N THR A 331 3.34 -4.20 -3.38
CA THR A 331 4.24 -5.35 -3.49
C THR A 331 5.16 -5.44 -2.28
N ALA A 332 5.72 -4.32 -1.79
CA ALA A 332 6.58 -4.32 -0.60
C ALA A 332 5.84 -4.74 0.69
N ASP A 333 4.69 -4.14 1.02
CA ASP A 333 3.85 -4.39 2.21
C ASP A 333 3.44 -5.87 2.28
N SER A 334 2.92 -6.38 1.17
CA SER A 334 2.44 -7.76 1.06
C SER A 334 3.57 -8.81 1.09
N LEU A 335 4.69 -8.56 0.40
CA LEU A 335 5.86 -9.44 0.50
C LEU A 335 6.48 -9.41 1.90
N ALA A 336 6.56 -8.26 2.57
CA ALA A 336 7.13 -8.16 3.90
C ALA A 336 6.35 -9.03 4.89
N THR A 337 5.01 -8.97 4.85
CA THR A 337 4.15 -9.84 5.67
C THR A 337 4.29 -11.31 5.27
N ALA A 338 4.26 -11.63 3.96
CA ALA A 338 4.40 -13.00 3.47
C ALA A 338 5.72 -13.65 3.91
N VAL A 339 6.83 -12.91 3.86
CA VAL A 339 8.16 -13.35 4.29
C VAL A 339 8.22 -13.53 5.81
N SER A 340 7.56 -12.67 6.61
CA SER A 340 7.47 -12.86 8.06
C SER A 340 6.82 -14.20 8.42
N VAL A 341 5.79 -14.62 7.68
CA VAL A 341 5.08 -15.90 7.90
C VAL A 341 5.81 -17.10 7.28
N LEU A 342 6.52 -16.91 6.16
CA LEU A 342 7.33 -17.97 5.52
C LEU A 342 8.64 -18.28 6.24
N GLY A 343 9.18 -17.33 7.00
CA GLY A 343 10.54 -17.43 7.56
C GLY A 343 11.65 -17.27 6.51
N PRO A 344 12.93 -17.31 6.93
CA PRO A 344 14.03 -16.77 6.15
C PRO A 344 14.30 -17.46 4.82
N ASP A 345 14.49 -18.78 4.84
CA ASP A 345 14.94 -19.49 3.64
C ASP A 345 13.84 -19.54 2.56
N ALA A 346 12.57 -19.65 2.97
CA ALA A 346 11.43 -19.62 2.04
C ALA A 346 11.08 -18.20 1.57
N GLY A 347 11.14 -17.21 2.46
CA GLY A 347 10.87 -15.82 2.13
C GLY A 347 11.88 -15.21 1.16
N VAL A 348 13.19 -15.46 1.37
CA VAL A 348 14.23 -15.02 0.42
C VAL A 348 14.07 -15.70 -0.94
N ARG A 349 13.62 -16.97 -1.00
CA ARG A 349 13.28 -17.61 -2.28
C ARG A 349 12.09 -16.93 -2.98
N LEU A 350 11.01 -16.62 -2.25
CA LEU A 350 9.86 -15.90 -2.78
C LEU A 350 10.27 -14.55 -3.40
N VAL A 351 11.07 -13.76 -2.69
CA VAL A 351 11.48 -12.42 -3.13
C VAL A 351 12.43 -12.47 -4.32
N ASN A 352 13.39 -13.40 -4.36
CA ASN A 352 14.24 -13.62 -5.54
C ASN A 352 13.45 -14.06 -6.79
N CYS A 353 12.20 -14.51 -6.64
CA CYS A 353 11.29 -14.83 -7.75
C CYS A 353 10.31 -13.69 -8.09
N THR A 354 10.38 -12.55 -7.40
CA THR A 354 9.67 -11.32 -7.78
C THR A 354 10.61 -10.40 -8.56
N CYS A 355 10.13 -9.79 -9.65
CA CYS A 355 10.94 -8.84 -10.43
C CYS A 355 11.27 -7.61 -9.58
N ASP A 356 12.53 -7.17 -9.62
CA ASP A 356 13.05 -5.95 -8.99
C ASP A 356 12.82 -5.79 -7.47
N ALA A 357 12.43 -6.86 -6.79
CA ALA A 357 12.29 -6.89 -5.34
C ALA A 357 13.57 -7.38 -4.65
N GLU A 358 13.86 -6.84 -3.47
CA GLU A 358 14.94 -7.28 -2.59
C GLU A 358 14.42 -7.32 -1.15
N VAL A 359 14.99 -8.18 -0.31
CA VAL A 359 14.61 -8.32 1.10
C VAL A 359 15.82 -8.42 2.00
N ASP A 360 15.69 -7.86 3.19
CA ASP A 360 16.57 -8.02 4.33
C ASP A 360 15.72 -8.48 5.51
N LEU A 361 16.07 -9.62 6.10
CA LEU A 361 15.30 -10.23 7.18
C LEU A 361 16.23 -10.57 8.33
N ILE A 362 15.89 -10.07 9.51
CA ILE A 362 16.57 -10.37 10.76
C ILE A 362 15.62 -11.19 11.63
N VAL A 363 16.06 -12.36 12.09
CA VAL A 363 15.30 -13.28 12.94
C VAL A 363 16.06 -13.48 14.25
N ALA A 364 15.35 -13.44 15.39
CA ALA A 364 15.94 -13.81 16.68
C ALA A 364 16.11 -15.34 16.78
N GLU A 365 17.28 -15.77 17.24
CA GLU A 365 17.60 -17.16 17.56
C GLU A 365 17.94 -17.29 19.05
N GLU A 366 18.18 -18.51 19.56
CA GLU A 366 18.50 -18.75 20.98
C GLU A 366 19.73 -17.95 21.44
N CYS A 367 20.67 -17.66 20.54
CA CYS A 367 21.90 -16.91 20.78
C CYS A 367 22.04 -15.76 19.76
N GLY A 368 21.24 -14.70 19.93
CA GLY A 368 21.33 -13.47 19.14
C GLY A 368 20.40 -13.45 17.93
N PHE A 369 20.93 -13.08 16.76
CA PHE A 369 20.15 -12.84 15.55
C PHE A 369 20.80 -13.42 14.30
N ARG A 370 19.98 -13.98 13.42
CA ARG A 370 20.34 -14.39 12.07
C ARG A 370 19.78 -13.38 11.06
N GLU A 371 20.68 -12.72 10.33
CA GLU A 371 20.37 -11.87 9.19
C GLU A 371 20.44 -12.71 7.91
N VAL A 372 19.40 -12.62 7.06
CA VAL A 372 19.35 -13.27 5.75
C VAL A 372 18.82 -12.26 4.72
N THR A 373 19.68 -11.95 3.76
CA THR A 373 19.47 -10.86 2.79
C THR A 373 19.47 -11.40 1.36
N SER A 374 18.64 -10.84 0.49
CA SER A 374 18.66 -11.11 -0.95
C SER A 374 19.91 -10.53 -1.62
N ARG A 375 20.24 -11.04 -2.82
CA ARG A 375 21.55 -10.77 -3.45
C ARG A 375 21.78 -9.31 -3.83
N GLY A 376 20.74 -8.56 -4.19
CA GLY A 376 20.86 -7.18 -4.64
C GLY A 376 20.55 -6.14 -3.57
N PHE A 377 19.97 -6.50 -2.41
CA PHE A 377 19.56 -5.55 -1.37
C PHE A 377 20.66 -4.54 -0.99
N ALA A 378 21.91 -5.02 -0.87
CA ALA A 378 23.08 -4.20 -0.57
C ALA A 378 23.29 -3.01 -1.53
N ARG A 379 22.73 -3.05 -2.75
CA ARG A 379 22.74 -1.94 -3.71
C ARG A 379 21.96 -0.71 -3.22
N TYR A 380 20.99 -0.88 -2.32
CA TYR A 380 20.20 0.22 -1.79
C TYR A 380 20.81 0.86 -0.55
N LEU A 381 21.81 0.25 0.09
CA LEU A 381 22.49 0.83 1.26
C LEU A 381 23.32 2.06 0.84
N LEU A 382 23.14 3.16 1.57
CA LEU A 382 23.75 4.47 1.28
C LEU A 382 25.29 4.42 1.28
N GLU A 383 25.89 3.58 2.11
CA GLU A 383 27.34 3.35 2.16
C GLU A 383 27.89 2.81 0.83
N ASN A 384 27.28 1.75 0.29
CA ASN A 384 27.67 1.10 -0.96
C ASN A 384 27.45 1.99 -2.19
N GLN A 385 26.54 2.96 -2.10
CA GLN A 385 26.32 3.99 -3.13
C GLN A 385 27.38 5.09 -3.11
N ARG A 386 28.00 5.40 -1.95
CA ARG A 386 29.11 6.36 -1.87
C ARG A 386 30.38 5.82 -2.52
N GLU A 387 30.68 4.54 -2.33
CA GLU A 387 31.87 3.90 -2.92
C GLU A 387 31.83 3.87 -4.46
N ARG A 388 30.65 3.72 -5.05
CA ARG A 388 30.44 3.79 -6.51
C ARG A 388 30.50 5.22 -7.07
N GLY A 389 30.25 6.22 -6.23
CA GLY A 389 30.26 7.65 -6.59
C GLY A 389 31.60 8.35 -6.38
N ALA A 390 32.58 7.70 -5.76
CA ALA A 390 33.91 8.27 -5.56
C ALA A 390 34.66 8.34 -6.91
N PRO A 391 35.04 9.54 -7.42
CA PRO A 391 35.96 9.60 -8.54
C PRO A 391 37.27 8.97 -8.09
N CYS A 392 37.83 8.07 -8.90
CA CYS A 392 39.12 7.44 -8.65
C CYS A 392 40.22 8.50 -8.56
N GLN A 393 40.47 9.04 -7.36
CA GLN A 393 41.68 9.79 -7.04
C GLN A 393 42.85 8.80 -6.92
N GLY A 394 43.17 8.19 -8.06
CA GLY A 394 44.44 7.52 -8.26
C GLY A 394 45.55 8.55 -8.21
N THR A 395 46.09 8.77 -7.02
CA THR A 395 47.39 9.43 -6.83
C THR A 395 48.45 8.58 -7.54
N VAL A 396 48.71 8.91 -8.81
CA VAL A 396 49.84 8.36 -9.56
C VAL A 396 51.12 8.92 -8.96
N ASP A 397 51.62 8.22 -7.94
CA ASP A 397 52.95 8.41 -7.37
C ASP A 397 54.00 8.17 -8.47
N ARG A 398 54.50 9.28 -9.04
CA ARG A 398 55.56 9.29 -10.06
C ARG A 398 56.95 9.06 -9.45
N THR A 399 57.09 8.12 -8.52
CA THR A 399 58.36 7.90 -7.82
C THR A 399 58.76 6.44 -7.57
N ARG A 400 58.51 5.53 -8.54
CA ARG A 400 59.20 4.23 -8.59
C ARG A 400 60.02 4.06 -9.86
N LYS A 401 61.36 4.02 -9.69
CA LYS A 401 62.33 3.73 -10.74
C LYS A 401 62.08 2.35 -11.34
N ARG A 402 62.16 2.24 -12.67
CA ARG A 402 62.21 0.96 -13.38
C ARG A 402 63.38 0.11 -12.86
N ILE A 403 63.09 -1.14 -12.50
CA ILE A 403 64.06 -2.24 -12.61
C ILE A 403 63.53 -3.14 -13.72
N VAL A 404 64.37 -3.39 -14.72
CA VAL A 404 64.06 -4.22 -15.89
C VAL A 404 64.59 -5.62 -15.64
N PRO A 405 63.75 -6.68 -15.65
CA PRO A 405 64.26 -8.04 -15.73
C PRO A 405 64.63 -8.36 -17.19
N GLN A 406 65.83 -8.88 -17.41
CA GLN A 406 66.28 -9.36 -18.71
C GLN A 406 65.45 -10.59 -19.14
N ARG A 407 65.17 -10.69 -20.44
CA ARG A 407 64.69 -11.93 -21.07
C ARG A 407 65.81 -12.97 -21.10
N ASN A 408 65.45 -14.23 -20.92
CA ASN A 408 66.16 -15.34 -21.57
C ASN A 408 65.11 -16.32 -22.14
N PRO A 409 65.26 -16.85 -23.38
CA PRO A 409 64.26 -17.70 -24.02
C PRO A 409 64.61 -19.21 -23.96
N ALA A 410 63.65 -20.03 -24.41
CA ALA A 410 63.68 -21.51 -24.52
C ALA A 410 63.66 -22.29 -23.17
N GLY A 411 62.97 -23.44 -23.07
CA GLY A 411 62.04 -24.03 -24.03
C GLY A 411 61.57 -25.44 -23.63
N LEU A 412 60.41 -25.83 -24.18
CA LEU A 412 59.88 -27.20 -24.38
C LEU A 412 59.69 -28.20 -23.21
N VAL A 413 58.76 -29.13 -23.51
CA VAL A 413 58.42 -30.45 -22.91
C VAL A 413 57.57 -30.49 -21.62
N LEU A 414 56.44 -31.21 -21.75
CA LEU A 414 55.56 -31.74 -20.70
C LEU A 414 56.20 -32.99 -20.03
N PRO A 415 55.67 -33.49 -18.90
CA PRO A 415 54.54 -34.44 -18.97
C PRO A 415 53.22 -33.89 -18.44
#